data_AF-A0A7Z0BX00-F1
#
_entry.id   AF-A0A7Z0BX00-F1
#
_cell.length_a   1.000
_cell.length_b   1.000
_cell.length_c   1.000
_cell.angle_alpha   90.00
_cell.angle_beta   90.00
_cell.angle_gamma   90.00
#
_symmetry.space_group_name_H-M   'P 1'
#
loop_
_entity.id
_entity.type
_entity.pdbx_description
1 polymer ?
#
loop_
_entity_poly.entity_id
_entity_poly.type
_entity_poly.pdbx_seq_one_letter_code
_entity_poly.pdbx_strand_id
1 'polypeptide(L)'
;MTITKQEILQACKDAFDAEWAKGYPNKDNCSGFAKDVADRLGVETFDRYANADQMVRTMTTHPKWLPLASGKKAAQQAAIGRFVMCGLESKDHSREGVKHGHIVVIVEGALYKDLYPKCWCGSIGSSQSKGNKSVGEVWNQTDRNNVKYFQYMGGYAKPKKDKDEGGKPGSGKPGAGKPKPGEPAGNTMSGMMPGDWKSRLS
;
A
#
# COMPACT_ATOMS: atom_id res chain seq x y z
N MET A 1 -1.88 -0.56 21.25
CA MET A 1 -1.33 -1.84 20.79
C MET A 1 0.06 -1.58 20.28
N THR A 2 1.03 -2.43 20.62
CA THR A 2 2.39 -2.35 20.08
C THR A 2 2.52 -3.42 19.02
N ILE A 3 2.94 -3.03 17.81
CA ILE A 3 3.26 -3.96 16.73
C ILE A 3 4.75 -4.29 16.80
N THR A 4 5.09 -5.55 16.51
CA THR A 4 6.44 -6.08 16.42
C THR A 4 6.97 -6.01 14.99
N LYS A 5 8.29 -6.05 14.83
CA LYS A 5 8.91 -6.14 13.50
C LYS A 5 8.51 -7.41 12.74
N GLN A 6 8.23 -8.51 13.45
CA GLN A 6 7.74 -9.75 12.86
C GLN A 6 6.32 -9.59 12.31
N GLU A 7 5.44 -8.88 13.01
CA GLU A 7 4.08 -8.58 12.52
C GLU A 7 4.13 -7.66 11.28
N ILE A 8 5.02 -6.68 11.23
CA ILE A 8 5.24 -5.85 10.03
C ILE A 8 5.71 -6.73 8.86
N LEU A 9 6.71 -7.58 9.10
CA LEU A 9 7.22 -8.48 8.07
C LEU A 9 6.15 -9.48 7.59
N GLN A 10 5.31 -9.98 8.50
CA GLN A 10 4.21 -10.87 8.15
C GLN A 10 3.17 -10.14 7.30
N ALA A 11 2.79 -8.91 7.66
CA ALA A 11 1.90 -8.09 6.86
C ALA A 11 2.47 -7.86 5.44
N CYS A 12 3.77 -7.60 5.30
CA CYS A 12 4.42 -7.50 3.99
C CYS A 12 4.34 -8.80 3.19
N LYS A 13 4.57 -9.96 3.81
CA LYS A 13 4.48 -11.27 3.14
C LYS A 13 3.06 -11.55 2.66
N ASP A 14 2.08 -11.35 3.53
CA ASP A 14 0.67 -11.60 3.22
C ASP A 14 0.14 -10.64 2.15
N ALA A 15 0.59 -9.37 2.18
CA ALA A 15 0.20 -8.37 1.22
C ALA A 15 0.79 -8.60 -0.18
N PHE A 16 1.96 -9.25 -0.31
CA PHE A 16 2.71 -9.23 -1.58
C PHE A 16 1.95 -9.88 -2.73
N ASP A 17 1.46 -11.11 -2.54
CA ASP A 17 0.73 -11.86 -3.57
C ASP A 17 -0.80 -11.64 -3.48
N ALA A 18 -1.26 -10.78 -2.56
CA ALA A 18 -2.66 -10.39 -2.41
C ALA A 18 -3.08 -9.29 -3.42
N GLU A 19 -4.35 -8.93 -3.38
CA GLU A 19 -4.95 -7.88 -4.18
C GLU A 19 -5.71 -6.91 -3.29
N TRP A 20 -5.11 -5.76 -2.97
CA TRP A 20 -5.81 -4.72 -2.23
C TRP A 20 -6.92 -4.07 -3.08
N ALA A 21 -6.62 -3.88 -4.38
CA ALA A 21 -7.61 -3.54 -5.38
C ALA A 21 -7.88 -4.78 -6.23
N LYS A 22 -9.13 -5.25 -6.25
CA LYS A 22 -9.54 -6.45 -6.98
C LYS A 22 -9.10 -6.41 -8.45
N GLY A 23 -8.40 -7.45 -8.89
CA GLY A 23 -7.81 -7.60 -10.23
C GLY A 23 -6.43 -6.95 -10.40
N TYR A 24 -5.85 -6.41 -9.33
CA TYR A 24 -4.59 -5.67 -9.34
C TYR A 24 -3.68 -6.26 -8.26
N PRO A 25 -2.87 -7.27 -8.60
CA PRO A 25 -1.90 -7.86 -7.70
C PRO A 25 -1.01 -6.80 -7.07
N ASN A 26 -0.88 -6.83 -5.75
CA ASN A 26 -0.08 -5.89 -5.00
C ASN A 26 1.40 -5.95 -5.41
N LYS A 27 1.92 -7.14 -5.76
CA LYS A 27 3.26 -7.28 -6.35
C LYS A 27 3.45 -6.39 -7.59
N ASP A 28 2.41 -6.14 -8.35
CA ASP A 28 2.44 -5.31 -9.56
C ASP A 28 1.89 -3.89 -9.28
N ASN A 29 1.68 -3.52 -8.01
CA ASN A 29 1.07 -2.26 -7.60
C ASN A 29 1.67 -1.76 -6.28
N CYS A 30 2.62 -0.81 -6.36
CA CYS A 30 3.31 -0.32 -5.17
C CYS A 30 2.38 0.37 -4.15
N SER A 31 1.39 1.15 -4.61
CA SER A 31 0.44 1.83 -3.74
C SER A 31 -0.55 0.85 -3.12
N GLY A 32 -1.03 -0.14 -3.89
CA GLY A 32 -1.88 -1.23 -3.42
C GLY A 32 -1.19 -2.07 -2.35
N PHE A 33 0.06 -2.47 -2.59
CA PHE A 33 0.88 -3.17 -1.61
C PHE A 33 1.01 -2.38 -0.30
N ALA A 34 1.39 -1.11 -0.39
CA ALA A 34 1.57 -0.27 0.78
C ALA A 34 0.28 -0.05 1.58
N LYS A 35 -0.86 0.10 0.90
CA LYS A 35 -2.18 0.21 1.53
C LYS A 35 -2.60 -1.09 2.20
N ASP A 36 -2.38 -2.24 1.59
CA ASP A 36 -2.66 -3.54 2.20
C ASP A 36 -1.86 -3.77 3.49
N VAL A 37 -0.55 -3.47 3.45
CA VAL A 37 0.28 -3.53 4.66
C VAL A 37 -0.25 -2.57 5.72
N ALA A 38 -0.59 -1.32 5.36
CA ALA A 38 -1.14 -0.35 6.30
C ALA A 38 -2.46 -0.83 6.93
N ASP A 39 -3.39 -1.37 6.15
CA ASP A 39 -4.68 -1.86 6.61
C ASP A 39 -4.53 -3.07 7.56
N ARG A 40 -3.64 -4.01 7.23
CA ARG A 40 -3.31 -5.16 8.11
C ARG A 40 -2.73 -4.73 9.45
N LEU A 41 -2.03 -3.60 9.48
CA LEU A 41 -1.46 -3.01 10.69
C LEU A 41 -2.42 -2.01 11.37
N GLY A 42 -3.61 -1.77 10.81
CA GLY A 42 -4.58 -0.81 11.34
C GLY A 42 -4.11 0.65 11.27
N VAL A 43 -3.38 1.01 10.20
CA VAL A 43 -2.87 2.36 9.93
C VAL A 43 -3.86 3.09 9.02
N GLU A 44 -4.75 3.86 9.63
CA GLU A 44 -5.79 4.62 8.92
C GLU A 44 -5.28 6.05 8.58
N THR A 45 -4.46 6.19 7.53
CA THR A 45 -3.99 7.51 7.05
C THR A 45 -4.14 7.75 5.55
N PHE A 46 -4.23 6.70 4.74
CA PHE A 46 -4.24 6.85 3.30
C PHE A 46 -5.67 6.80 2.75
N ASP A 47 -5.98 7.71 1.83
CA ASP A 47 -7.22 7.64 1.07
C ASP A 47 -7.26 6.38 0.20
N ARG A 48 -8.44 5.81 0.01
CA ARG A 48 -8.63 4.58 -0.78
C ARG A 48 -8.06 4.72 -2.20
N TYR A 49 -8.21 5.89 -2.79
CA TYR A 49 -7.78 6.19 -4.16
C TYR A 49 -6.39 6.82 -4.23
N ALA A 50 -5.67 6.90 -3.11
CA ALA A 50 -4.32 7.45 -3.10
C ALA A 50 -3.37 6.58 -3.94
N ASN A 51 -2.74 7.19 -4.94
CA ASN A 51 -1.57 6.64 -5.63
C ASN A 51 -0.28 6.93 -4.85
N ALA A 52 0.87 6.46 -5.34
CA ALA A 52 2.15 6.61 -4.65
C ALA A 52 2.50 8.08 -4.35
N ASP A 53 2.28 9.00 -5.29
CA ASP A 53 2.52 10.43 -5.09
C ASP A 53 1.66 11.00 -3.97
N GLN A 54 0.37 10.67 -3.97
CA GLN A 54 -0.57 11.11 -2.94
C GLN A 54 -0.18 10.53 -1.58
N MET A 55 0.25 9.27 -1.50
CA MET A 55 0.73 8.68 -0.26
C MET A 55 2.00 9.36 0.27
N VAL A 56 2.97 9.68 -0.59
CA VAL A 56 4.18 10.44 -0.18
C VAL A 56 3.80 11.83 0.34
N ARG A 57 2.88 12.52 -0.33
CA ARG A 57 2.36 13.81 0.15
C ARG A 57 1.65 13.67 1.51
N THR A 58 0.81 12.65 1.68
CA THR A 58 0.17 12.36 2.96
C THR A 58 1.19 12.11 4.07
N MET A 59 2.23 11.31 3.83
CA MET A 59 3.28 11.08 4.84
C MET A 59 4.08 12.36 5.15
N THR A 60 4.15 13.30 4.21
CA THR A 60 4.84 14.58 4.39
C THR A 60 4.02 15.57 5.23
N THR A 61 2.68 15.57 5.10
CA THR A 61 1.81 16.60 5.70
C THR A 61 1.01 16.12 6.90
N HIS A 62 0.76 14.82 7.03
CA HIS A 62 -0.12 14.28 8.06
C HIS A 62 0.61 14.13 9.40
N PRO A 63 0.06 14.61 10.53
CA PRO A 63 0.76 14.68 11.82
C PRO A 63 1.13 13.32 12.43
N LYS A 64 0.49 12.23 11.99
CA LYS A 64 0.84 10.86 12.39
C LYS A 64 2.09 10.32 11.69
N TRP A 65 2.71 11.05 10.77
CA TRP A 65 3.93 10.62 10.10
C TRP A 65 5.08 11.56 10.48
N LEU A 66 6.14 10.98 11.03
CA LEU A 66 7.35 11.72 11.41
C LEU A 66 8.43 11.49 10.35
N PRO A 67 8.96 12.54 9.70
CA PRO A 67 10.07 12.40 8.78
C PRO A 67 11.33 11.91 9.50
N LEU A 68 12.07 11.02 8.85
CA LEU A 68 13.34 10.49 9.33
C LEU A 68 14.50 11.05 8.50
N ALA A 69 15.58 11.42 9.18
CA ALA A 69 16.72 12.08 8.56
C ALA A 69 17.51 11.22 7.56
N SER A 70 17.39 9.89 7.61
CA SER A 70 18.17 8.99 6.75
C SER A 70 17.60 7.58 6.66
N GLY A 71 18.02 6.83 5.64
CA GLY A 71 17.77 5.41 5.50
C GLY A 71 18.32 4.57 6.66
N LYS A 72 19.46 4.97 7.24
CA LYS A 72 20.01 4.34 8.46
C LYS A 72 19.07 4.51 9.65
N LYS A 73 18.52 5.71 9.86
CA LYS A 73 17.52 5.94 10.92
C LYS A 73 16.25 5.13 10.65
N ALA A 74 15.80 5.07 9.39
CA ALA A 74 14.66 4.24 8.98
C ALA A 74 14.86 2.76 9.33
N ALA A 75 16.02 2.18 9.02
CA ALA A 75 16.36 0.80 9.41
C ALA A 75 16.30 0.59 10.92
N GLN A 76 16.88 1.52 11.69
CA GLN A 76 16.86 1.44 13.15
C GLN A 76 15.44 1.46 13.71
N GLN A 77 14.55 2.30 13.16
CA GLN A 77 13.16 2.37 13.60
C GLN A 77 12.38 1.10 13.21
N ALA A 78 12.58 0.57 12.00
CA ALA A 78 12.01 -0.70 11.58
C ALA A 78 12.48 -1.88 12.48
N ALA A 79 13.77 -1.90 12.85
CA ALA A 79 14.36 -2.94 13.70
C ALA A 79 13.78 -2.98 15.13
N ILE A 80 13.22 -1.87 15.61
CA ILE A 80 12.54 -1.80 16.92
C ILE A 80 11.00 -1.90 16.79
N GLY A 81 10.48 -2.31 15.63
CA GLY A 81 9.04 -2.54 15.42
C GLY A 81 8.23 -1.29 15.11
N ARG A 82 8.84 -0.21 14.62
CA ARG A 82 8.08 0.92 14.06
C ARG A 82 7.71 0.62 12.61
N PHE A 83 6.48 0.97 12.23
CA PHE A 83 6.09 0.96 10.83
C PHE A 83 6.73 2.14 10.10
N VAL A 84 7.58 1.83 9.14
CA VAL A 84 8.40 2.81 8.42
C VAL A 84 8.19 2.61 6.93
N MET A 85 7.96 3.72 6.24
CA MET A 85 7.79 3.75 4.79
C MET A 85 8.70 4.80 4.18
N CYS A 86 9.02 4.64 2.90
CA CYS A 86 9.68 5.70 2.15
C CYS A 86 9.13 5.76 0.73
N GLY A 87 9.29 6.93 0.12
CA GLY A 87 8.86 7.13 -1.26
C GLY A 87 9.44 8.37 -1.90
N LEU A 88 9.18 8.48 -3.19
CA LEU A 88 9.55 9.58 -4.06
C LEU A 88 8.36 9.88 -4.97
N GLU A 89 7.93 11.13 -5.05
CA GLU A 89 6.88 11.54 -5.99
C GLU A 89 7.40 11.50 -7.42
N SER A 90 6.52 11.26 -8.40
CA SER A 90 6.83 11.24 -9.84
C SER A 90 7.65 12.46 -10.28
N LYS A 91 7.25 13.66 -9.83
CA LYS A 91 7.91 14.94 -10.14
C LYS A 91 9.32 15.11 -9.53
N ASP A 92 9.65 14.32 -8.50
CA ASP A 92 10.92 14.42 -7.77
C ASP A 92 11.96 13.41 -8.33
N HIS A 93 11.57 12.59 -9.33
CA HIS A 93 12.50 11.74 -10.07
C HIS A 93 13.36 12.56 -11.02
N SER A 94 14.64 12.21 -11.13
CA SER A 94 15.61 12.89 -12.00
C SER A 94 15.40 12.58 -13.49
N ARG A 95 14.69 11.50 -13.81
CA ARG A 95 14.45 11.06 -15.20
C ARG A 95 13.17 11.70 -15.73
N GLU A 96 13.25 12.24 -16.94
CA GLU A 96 12.07 12.77 -17.63
C GLU A 96 11.04 11.68 -17.96
N GLY A 97 9.77 12.07 -17.98
CA GLY A 97 8.65 11.20 -18.37
C GLY A 97 8.26 10.16 -17.31
N VAL A 98 8.75 10.27 -16.07
CA VAL A 98 8.24 9.46 -14.95
C VAL A 98 6.83 9.94 -14.60
N LYS A 99 5.84 9.06 -14.81
CA LYS A 99 4.42 9.37 -14.60
C LYS A 99 3.90 8.98 -13.21
N HIS A 100 4.64 8.15 -12.49
CA HIS A 100 4.22 7.57 -11.21
C HIS A 100 5.38 7.65 -10.23
N GLY A 101 5.09 8.08 -9.01
CA GLY A 101 6.02 7.93 -7.90
C GLY A 101 6.15 6.47 -7.49
N HIS A 102 6.92 6.25 -6.43
CA HIS A 102 7.08 4.92 -5.88
C HIS A 102 7.12 4.97 -4.35
N ILE A 103 6.62 3.91 -3.73
CA ILE A 103 6.52 3.79 -2.28
C ILE A 103 6.85 2.37 -1.86
N VAL A 104 7.56 2.24 -0.74
CA VAL A 104 8.01 0.95 -0.20
C VAL A 104 7.87 0.91 1.32
N VAL A 105 7.78 -0.29 1.87
CA VAL A 105 7.83 -0.54 3.32
C VAL A 105 9.25 -0.92 3.71
N ILE A 106 9.79 -0.27 4.74
CA ILE A 106 11.13 -0.56 5.26
C ILE A 106 11.05 -1.71 6.25
N VAL A 107 11.97 -2.66 6.14
CA VAL A 107 12.10 -3.79 7.06
C VAL A 107 13.51 -3.86 7.64
N GLU A 108 13.64 -4.58 8.75
CA GLU A 108 14.95 -4.88 9.33
C GLU A 108 15.85 -5.63 8.32
N GLY A 109 17.13 -5.27 8.26
CA GLY A 109 18.12 -5.95 7.44
C GLY A 109 19.42 -5.16 7.29
N ALA A 110 20.43 -5.79 6.71
CA ALA A 110 21.71 -5.14 6.41
C ALA A 110 21.52 -3.97 5.43
N LEU A 111 22.23 -2.87 5.68
CA LEU A 111 22.22 -1.71 4.80
C LEU A 111 23.05 -1.99 3.55
N TYR A 112 22.49 -1.71 2.38
CA TYR A 112 23.28 -1.67 1.15
C TYR A 112 24.14 -0.41 1.14
N LYS A 113 25.45 -0.58 0.91
CA LYS A 113 26.45 0.49 0.94
C LYS A 113 26.43 1.30 2.24
N ASP A 114 26.08 0.67 3.36
CA ASP A 114 25.95 1.30 4.69
C ASP A 114 24.94 2.46 4.78
N LEU A 115 24.09 2.63 3.76
CA LEU A 115 23.20 3.78 3.61
C LEU A 115 21.74 3.38 3.42
N TYR A 116 21.48 2.37 2.58
CA TYR A 116 20.14 2.10 2.08
C TYR A 116 19.51 0.87 2.75
N PRO A 117 18.35 1.01 3.41
CA PRO A 117 17.71 -0.09 4.14
C PRO A 117 17.07 -1.11 3.21
N LYS A 118 16.85 -2.33 3.72
CA LYS A 118 16.03 -3.36 3.05
C LYS A 118 14.56 -2.96 3.03
N CYS A 119 13.86 -3.35 1.98
CA CYS A 119 12.46 -2.99 1.80
C CYS A 119 11.62 -4.09 1.13
N TRP A 120 10.31 -3.99 1.31
CA TRP A 120 9.31 -4.72 0.56
C TRP A 120 8.48 -3.76 -0.29
N CYS A 121 8.19 -4.15 -1.52
CA CYS A 121 7.31 -3.42 -2.41
C CYS A 121 6.88 -4.25 -3.61
N GLY A 122 5.66 -3.96 -4.08
CA GLY A 122 5.30 -4.22 -5.47
C GLY A 122 5.73 -3.09 -6.39
N SER A 123 5.60 -3.29 -7.71
CA SER A 123 5.89 -2.30 -8.73
C SER A 123 5.28 -2.75 -10.05
N ILE A 124 4.73 -1.81 -10.84
CA ILE A 124 4.36 -2.04 -12.24
C ILE A 124 5.60 -2.25 -13.15
N GLY A 125 6.80 -1.93 -12.65
CA GLY A 125 8.07 -2.14 -13.33
C GLY A 125 8.93 -3.23 -12.65
N SER A 126 10.23 -3.21 -12.91
CA SER A 126 11.19 -4.21 -12.41
C SER A 126 11.71 -3.96 -10.98
N SER A 127 11.11 -3.01 -10.25
CA SER A 127 11.57 -2.54 -8.93
C SER A 127 10.98 -3.32 -7.75
N GLN A 128 10.30 -4.44 -7.99
CA GLN A 128 9.71 -5.29 -6.94
C GLN A 128 10.78 -5.81 -5.96
N SER A 129 10.40 -5.94 -4.68
CA SER A 129 11.25 -6.50 -3.62
C SER A 129 10.43 -7.33 -2.62
N LYS A 130 10.92 -8.54 -2.32
CA LYS A 130 10.42 -9.41 -1.24
C LYS A 130 11.35 -9.37 -0.01
N GLY A 131 11.86 -8.18 0.33
CA GLY A 131 12.84 -7.98 1.40
C GLY A 131 14.29 -8.25 1.00
N ASN A 132 14.54 -8.74 -0.22
CA ASN A 132 15.87 -9.06 -0.71
C ASN A 132 16.62 -7.85 -1.29
N LYS A 133 15.91 -6.83 -1.80
CA LYS A 133 16.51 -5.58 -2.28
C LYS A 133 16.47 -4.49 -1.22
N SER A 134 17.42 -3.58 -1.31
CA SER A 134 17.43 -2.31 -0.59
C SER A 134 16.78 -1.19 -1.40
N VAL A 135 16.45 -0.08 -0.73
CA VAL A 135 15.99 1.16 -1.38
C VAL A 135 16.96 1.61 -2.47
N GLY A 136 18.27 1.45 -2.27
CA GLY A 136 19.31 1.83 -3.23
C GLY A 136 19.48 0.88 -4.42
N GLU A 137 18.74 -0.24 -4.43
CA GLU A 137 18.60 -1.20 -5.53
C GLU A 137 17.22 -1.12 -6.20
N VAL A 138 16.19 -0.62 -5.48
CA VAL A 138 14.83 -0.38 -5.98
C VAL A 138 14.76 0.91 -6.80
N TRP A 139 15.36 1.99 -6.30
CA TRP A 139 15.55 3.23 -7.06
C TRP A 139 16.90 3.23 -7.76
N ASN A 140 16.94 3.89 -8.93
CA ASN A 140 18.19 4.10 -9.66
C ASN A 140 19.16 4.98 -8.84
N GLN A 141 20.40 5.09 -9.34
CA GLN A 141 21.47 5.79 -8.62
C GLN A 141 21.23 7.30 -8.46
N THR A 142 20.50 7.92 -9.39
CA THR A 142 20.21 9.36 -9.38
C THR A 142 19.04 9.72 -8.46
N ASP A 143 18.13 8.77 -8.21
CA ASP A 143 16.93 8.99 -7.41
C ASP A 143 17.05 8.52 -5.96
N ARG A 144 17.84 7.46 -5.69
CA ARG A 144 17.87 6.80 -4.36
C ARG A 144 18.28 7.71 -3.20
N ASN A 145 18.95 8.83 -3.48
CA ASN A 145 19.34 9.83 -2.49
C ASN A 145 18.26 10.88 -2.21
N ASN A 146 17.24 10.97 -3.07
CA ASN A 146 16.12 11.91 -2.93
C ASN A 146 14.92 11.30 -2.21
N VAL A 147 14.95 9.99 -1.97
CA VAL A 147 13.88 9.24 -1.29
C VAL A 147 13.67 9.78 0.13
N LYS A 148 12.40 10.04 0.47
CA LYS A 148 11.97 10.57 1.77
C LYS A 148 11.49 9.43 2.67
N TYR A 149 11.98 9.38 3.90
CA TYR A 149 11.67 8.32 4.88
C TYR A 149 10.76 8.85 5.98
N PHE A 150 9.79 8.04 6.41
CA PHE A 150 8.80 8.42 7.42
C PHE A 150 8.51 7.26 8.35
N GLN A 151 8.37 7.53 9.65
CA GLN A 151 7.80 6.58 10.61
C GLN A 151 6.37 6.95 10.96
N TYR A 152 5.51 5.96 11.11
CA TYR A 152 4.18 6.15 11.65
C TYR A 152 4.23 6.28 13.17
N MET A 153 3.59 7.33 13.68
CA MET A 153 3.52 7.73 15.09
C MET A 153 2.14 7.53 15.71
N GLY A 154 1.14 7.18 14.90
CA GLY A 154 -0.21 6.93 15.39
C GLY A 154 -0.32 5.60 16.13
N GLY A 155 -1.47 5.41 16.77
CA GLY A 155 -1.86 4.08 17.26
C GLY A 155 -2.18 3.14 16.09
N TYR A 156 -1.94 1.85 16.32
CA TYR A 156 -2.39 0.76 15.45
C TYR A 156 -3.76 0.29 15.90
N ALA A 157 -4.74 0.31 14.99
CA ALA A 157 -6.05 -0.29 15.25
C ALA A 157 -5.98 -1.81 15.12
N LYS A 158 -6.87 -2.54 15.80
CA LYS A 158 -7.03 -3.97 15.50
C LYS A 158 -7.56 -4.11 14.07
N PRO A 159 -7.07 -5.07 13.27
CA PRO A 159 -7.72 -5.42 12.02
C PRO A 159 -9.18 -5.72 12.33
N LYS A 160 -10.11 -5.12 11.59
CA LYS A 160 -11.51 -5.53 11.65
C LYS A 160 -11.51 -6.99 11.21
N LYS A 161 -11.84 -7.91 12.11
CA LYS A 161 -12.16 -9.29 11.70
C LYS A 161 -13.26 -9.17 10.67
N ASP A 162 -13.00 -9.60 9.44
CA ASP A 162 -14.04 -9.71 8.44
C ASP A 162 -15.20 -10.50 9.05
N LYS A 163 -16.39 -9.90 9.01
CA LYS A 163 -17.62 -10.65 9.27
C LYS A 163 -17.85 -11.56 8.06
N ASP A 164 -18.05 -12.83 8.38
CA ASP A 164 -18.75 -13.85 7.60
C ASP A 164 -17.99 -14.60 6.49
N GLU A 165 -17.08 -15.48 6.90
CA GLU A 165 -17.02 -16.83 6.33
C GLU A 165 -17.79 -17.79 7.24
N GLY A 166 -19.05 -18.08 6.90
CA GLY A 166 -19.91 -18.90 7.75
C GLY A 166 -21.26 -19.30 7.15
N GLY A 167 -21.31 -19.66 5.87
CA GLY A 167 -22.51 -20.22 5.24
C GLY A 167 -22.33 -21.68 4.84
N LYS A 168 -22.55 -22.63 5.76
CA LYS A 168 -22.80 -24.04 5.41
C LYS A 168 -24.27 -24.21 4.97
N PRO A 169 -24.60 -25.18 4.09
CA PRO A 169 -25.79 -25.15 3.25
C PRO A 169 -27.04 -25.58 4.01
N GLY A 170 -28.03 -24.70 4.07
CA GLY A 170 -29.38 -25.01 4.54
C GLY A 170 -30.27 -25.41 3.37
N SER A 171 -30.68 -26.68 3.36
CA SER A 171 -31.74 -27.24 2.54
C SER A 171 -33.06 -26.46 2.67
N GLY A 172 -33.62 -26.01 1.54
CA GLY A 172 -34.97 -25.43 1.47
C GLY A 172 -35.47 -25.33 0.04
N LYS A 173 -36.55 -26.07 -0.27
CA LYS A 173 -37.20 -26.21 -1.59
C LYS A 173 -37.73 -24.88 -2.18
N PRO A 174 -38.01 -24.83 -3.50
CA PRO A 174 -38.30 -23.62 -4.25
C PRO A 174 -39.78 -23.18 -4.13
N GLY A 175 -39.98 -21.89 -3.84
CA GLY A 175 -41.28 -21.22 -3.91
C GLY A 175 -41.31 -20.25 -5.09
N ALA A 176 -42.11 -20.58 -6.10
CA ALA A 176 -42.37 -19.74 -7.26
C ALA A 176 -43.22 -18.52 -6.88
N GLY A 177 -42.76 -17.31 -7.24
CA GLY A 177 -43.52 -16.07 -7.15
C GLY A 177 -43.26 -15.21 -8.38
N LYS A 178 -44.29 -15.06 -9.23
CA LYS A 178 -44.29 -14.22 -10.45
C LYS A 178 -44.13 -12.73 -10.10
N PRO A 179 -43.49 -11.90 -10.96
CA PRO A 179 -43.41 -10.46 -10.77
C PRO A 179 -44.72 -9.74 -11.15
N LYS A 180 -45.11 -8.72 -10.37
CA LYS A 180 -46.17 -7.76 -10.72
C LYS A 180 -45.58 -6.60 -11.55
N PRO A 181 -46.31 -6.07 -12.55
CA PRO A 181 -45.84 -4.97 -13.39
C PRO A 181 -46.27 -3.60 -12.84
N GLY A 182 -45.39 -2.61 -13.01
CA GLY A 182 -45.75 -1.19 -12.94
C GLY A 182 -45.09 -0.42 -11.79
N GLU A 183 -43.90 0.12 -12.04
CA GLU A 183 -43.47 1.44 -11.57
C GLU A 183 -42.26 1.93 -12.40
N PRO A 184 -42.14 3.25 -12.66
CA PRO A 184 -41.29 3.79 -13.72
C PRO A 184 -39.80 3.83 -13.37
N ALA A 185 -38.98 3.69 -14.42
CA ALA A 185 -37.53 3.70 -14.39
C ALA A 185 -36.96 4.99 -13.76
N GLY A 186 -36.44 4.86 -12.55
CA GLY A 186 -35.59 5.85 -11.90
C GLY A 186 -34.25 5.96 -12.63
N ASN A 187 -34.03 7.13 -13.20
CA ASN A 187 -32.85 7.64 -13.89
C ASN A 187 -31.51 7.11 -13.32
N THR A 188 -30.97 6.06 -13.93
CA THR A 188 -29.57 5.67 -13.72
C THR A 188 -28.70 6.61 -14.55
N MET A 189 -27.89 7.44 -13.88
CA MET A 189 -26.73 8.09 -14.51
C MET A 189 -25.71 7.02 -14.92
N SER A 190 -26.00 6.36 -16.05
CA SER A 190 -25.03 5.62 -16.85
C SER A 190 -24.21 6.65 -17.61
N GLY A 191 -23.11 7.10 -17.01
CA GLY A 191 -22.28 8.15 -17.58
C GLY A 191 -20.89 8.25 -16.98
N MET A 192 -20.25 7.15 -16.60
CA MET A 192 -18.82 7.14 -16.31
C MET A 192 -18.16 5.94 -17.00
N MET A 193 -17.34 6.25 -18.01
CA MET A 193 -16.62 5.28 -18.83
C MET A 193 -15.62 4.45 -17.98
N PRO A 194 -15.44 3.14 -18.25
CA PRO A 194 -14.53 2.26 -17.49
C PRO A 194 -13.02 2.46 -17.76
N GLY A 195 -12.59 3.66 -18.14
CA GLY A 195 -11.21 3.91 -18.60
C GLY A 195 -10.26 4.53 -17.56
N ASP A 196 -10.78 5.23 -16.54
CA ASP A 196 -10.01 6.29 -15.87
C ASP A 196 -9.49 5.95 -14.47
N TRP A 197 -9.43 4.65 -14.14
CA TRP A 197 -9.06 4.19 -12.80
C TRP A 197 -7.63 3.63 -12.73
N LYS A 198 -7.08 3.16 -13.86
CA LYS A 198 -5.72 2.61 -13.93
C LYS A 198 -4.66 3.65 -13.57
N SER A 199 -4.84 4.90 -14.01
CA SER A 199 -3.97 6.04 -13.68
C SER A 199 -4.02 6.46 -12.21
N ARG A 200 -5.09 6.08 -11.49
CA ARG A 200 -5.30 6.45 -10.08
C ARG A 200 -4.72 5.42 -9.10
N LEU A 201 -4.38 4.23 -9.57
CA LEU A 201 -3.82 3.15 -8.71
C LEU A 201 -2.32 2.91 -8.94
N SER A 202 -1.79 3.33 -10.09
CA SER A 202 -0.36 3.34 -10.42
C SER A 202 0.37 4.55 -9.85
#